data_AF-A0A915E133-F1
#
_entry.id   AF-A0A915E133-F1
#
_cell.length_a   1.000
_cell.length_b   1.000
_cell.length_c   1.000
_cell.angle_alpha   90.00
_cell.angle_beta   90.00
_cell.angle_gamma   90.00
#
_symmetry.space_group_name_H-M   'P 1'
#
loop_
_entity.id
_entity.type
_entity.pdbx_description
1 polymer ?
#
loop_
_entity_poly.entity_id
_entity_poly.type
_entity_poly.pdbx_seq_one_letter_code
_entity_poly.pdbx_strand_id
1 'polypeptide(L)'
;MENFINFRVSTILSLAALIAFHTMTYSWPFIPGNVVTFNYTSHWALDKMDGPDEPVGCNTDKFQWCDSLSPVNVYLYYAAYVLVIGLAFPTLNIAMTTLFSKIIGPRWQGTQQGLLQVAGGIARMVGPILISILYTSYGPTMAWNMEIAVITFTLFLWFVFYHRMVPLKSSARAFFNITSAPTTLTQRAFRQSKAQPKSDKITKKSFLLTWPIFIQHSSSMKGTR
;
A
#
# COMPACT_ATOMS: atom_id res chain seq x y z
N MET A 1 20.28 5.56 -8.75
CA MET A 1 19.31 6.20 -7.83
C MET A 1 19.48 5.79 -6.36
N GLU A 2 19.94 4.56 -6.05
CA GLU A 2 20.02 4.09 -4.66
C GLU A 2 21.05 4.78 -3.75
N ASN A 3 22.02 5.50 -4.32
CA ASN A 3 23.05 6.21 -3.53
C ASN A 3 22.56 7.54 -2.94
N PHE A 4 21.41 8.06 -3.37
CA PHE A 4 20.91 9.37 -2.96
C PHE A 4 19.69 9.32 -2.03
N ILE A 5 18.93 8.21 -2.00
CA ILE A 5 17.66 8.12 -1.26
C ILE A 5 17.76 7.05 -0.17
N ASN A 6 17.73 7.51 1.08
CA ASN A 6 17.57 6.64 2.24
C ASN A 6 16.13 6.11 2.28
N PHE A 7 15.90 4.90 1.79
CA PHE A 7 14.57 4.28 1.74
C PHE A 7 13.82 4.30 3.08
N ARG A 8 14.54 4.16 4.21
CA ARG A 8 13.92 4.25 5.54
C ARG A 8 13.35 5.64 5.84
N VAL A 9 14.12 6.68 5.53
CA VAL A 9 13.70 8.08 5.71
C VAL A 9 12.55 8.39 4.76
N SER A 10 12.61 7.90 3.53
CA SER A 10 11.52 8.03 2.55
C SER A 10 10.20 7.44 3.05
N THR A 11 10.23 6.25 3.67
CA THR A 11 9.04 5.64 4.28
C THR A 11 8.50 6.48 5.45
N ILE A 12 9.37 6.94 6.35
CA ILE A 12 8.96 7.78 7.49
C ILE A 12 8.34 9.10 7.00
N LEU A 13 8.97 9.76 6.02
CA LEU A 13 8.45 10.99 5.42
C LEU A 13 7.10 10.76 4.74
N SER A 14 6.92 9.63 4.05
CA SER A 14 5.65 9.29 3.40
C SER A 14 4.54 9.03 4.43
N LEU A 15 4.83 8.31 5.51
CA LEU A 15 3.88 8.09 6.60
C LEU A 15 3.52 9.39 7.32
N ALA A 16 4.50 10.27 7.57
CA ALA A 16 4.26 11.58 8.16
C ALA A 16 3.40 12.47 7.24
N ALA A 17 3.63 12.45 5.93
CA ALA A 17 2.80 13.16 4.96
C ALA A 17 1.35 12.63 4.94
N LEU A 18 1.15 11.31 5.08
CA LEU A 18 -0.19 10.73 5.20
C LEU A 18 -0.89 11.19 6.49
N ILE A 19 -0.20 11.26 7.62
CA ILE A 19 -0.76 11.80 8.87
C ILE A 19 -1.16 13.26 8.66
N ALA A 20 -0.26 14.08 8.09
CA ALA A 20 -0.52 15.48 7.80
C ALA A 20 -1.78 15.66 6.94
N PHE A 21 -1.93 14.85 5.88
CA PHE A 21 -3.14 14.85 5.04
C PHE A 21 -4.41 14.57 5.83
N HIS A 22 -4.43 13.51 6.66
CA HIS A 22 -5.62 13.17 7.44
C HIS A 22 -5.95 14.23 8.49
N THR A 23 -4.93 14.83 9.13
CA THR A 23 -5.16 15.93 10.09
C THR A 23 -5.62 17.22 9.41
N MET A 24 -5.15 17.51 8.20
CA MET A 24 -5.55 18.71 7.46
C MET A 24 -6.98 18.58 6.89
N THR A 25 -7.37 17.37 6.49
CA THR A 25 -8.71 17.08 5.97
C THR A 25 -9.71 16.74 7.07
N TYR A 26 -9.29 16.73 8.34
CA TYR A 26 -10.15 16.47 9.48
C TYR A 26 -11.19 17.60 9.65
N SER A 27 -12.45 17.22 9.89
CA SER A 27 -13.53 18.14 10.29
C SER A 27 -13.29 18.64 11.72
N TRP A 28 -12.39 19.60 11.88
CA TRP A 28 -12.08 20.13 13.20
C TRP A 28 -13.27 20.91 13.80
N PRO A 29 -13.57 20.72 15.09
CA PRO A 29 -14.71 21.35 15.75
C PRO A 29 -14.56 22.87 15.92
N PHE A 30 -13.38 23.43 15.69
CA PHE A 30 -13.15 24.87 15.75
C PHE A 30 -13.61 25.60 14.47
N ILE A 31 -13.92 24.89 13.39
CA ILE A 31 -14.40 25.50 12.15
C ILE A 31 -15.88 25.83 12.31
N PRO A 32 -16.28 27.11 12.25
CA PRO A 32 -17.67 27.49 12.42
C PRO A 32 -18.50 27.06 11.22
N GLY A 33 -19.66 26.47 11.50
CA GLY A 33 -20.61 26.00 10.49
C GLY A 33 -20.96 24.53 10.69
N ASN A 34 -22.06 24.12 10.08
CA ASN A 34 -22.49 22.73 10.01
C ASN A 34 -22.58 22.32 8.54
N VAL A 35 -22.50 21.02 8.28
CA VAL A 35 -22.81 20.47 6.96
C VAL A 35 -24.25 20.81 6.57
N VAL A 36 -24.52 20.99 5.28
CA VAL A 36 -25.89 21.16 4.77
C VAL A 36 -26.65 19.86 5.06
N THR A 37 -27.74 19.95 5.83
CA THR A 37 -28.57 18.80 6.20
C THR A 37 -29.93 18.87 5.51
N PHE A 38 -30.55 17.71 5.29
CA PHE A 38 -31.91 17.61 4.75
C PHE A 38 -32.69 16.46 5.37
N ASN A 39 -34.00 16.56 5.30
CA ASN A 39 -34.97 15.57 5.78
C ASN A 39 -35.96 15.26 4.65
N TYR A 40 -36.53 14.05 4.63
CA TYR A 40 -37.57 13.66 3.67
C TYR A 40 -38.82 14.54 3.70
N THR A 41 -39.07 15.28 4.79
CA THR A 41 -40.22 16.19 4.92
C THR A 41 -39.96 17.60 4.38
N SER A 42 -38.70 17.93 4.04
CA SER A 42 -38.36 19.28 3.57
C SER A 42 -38.79 19.50 2.12
N HIS A 43 -39.56 20.57 1.86
CA HIS A 43 -40.16 20.85 0.54
C HIS A 43 -39.11 20.92 -0.59
N TRP A 44 -37.91 21.43 -0.30
CA TRP A 44 -36.81 21.51 -1.27
C TRP A 44 -36.15 20.15 -1.56
N ALA A 45 -36.16 19.21 -0.60
CA ALA A 45 -35.65 17.86 -0.82
C ALA A 45 -36.68 16.99 -1.55
N LEU A 46 -37.97 17.19 -1.28
CA LEU A 46 -39.07 16.56 -2.01
C LEU A 46 -39.08 16.95 -3.49
N ASP A 47 -38.96 18.25 -3.79
CA ASP A 47 -38.86 18.76 -5.16
C ASP A 47 -37.67 18.16 -5.94
N LYS A 48 -36.53 17.98 -5.25
CA LYS A 48 -35.36 17.31 -5.84
C LYS A 48 -35.54 15.80 -6.03
N MET A 49 -36.22 15.11 -5.12
CA MET A 49 -36.47 13.66 -5.27
C MET A 49 -37.37 13.33 -6.46
N ASP A 50 -38.29 14.23 -6.82
CA ASP A 50 -39.14 14.10 -8.02
C ASP A 50 -38.44 14.62 -9.29
N GLY A 51 -37.32 15.32 -9.15
CA GLY A 51 -36.50 15.83 -10.23
C GLY A 51 -35.40 14.84 -10.69
N PRO A 52 -34.63 15.22 -11.72
CA PRO A 52 -33.46 14.45 -12.16
C PRO A 52 -32.25 14.56 -11.20
N ASP A 53 -32.27 15.52 -10.29
CA ASP A 53 -31.13 15.87 -9.43
C ASP A 53 -31.33 15.38 -8.00
N GLU A 54 -30.36 14.63 -7.47
CA GLU A 54 -30.41 14.18 -6.08
C GLU A 54 -30.25 15.35 -5.06
N PRO A 55 -30.93 15.29 -3.90
CA PRO A 55 -30.77 16.27 -2.84
C PRO A 55 -29.32 16.25 -2.30
N VAL A 56 -28.70 17.43 -2.27
CA VAL A 56 -27.32 17.60 -1.78
C VAL A 56 -27.34 17.83 -0.27
N GLY A 57 -26.50 17.10 0.47
CA GLY A 57 -26.35 17.25 1.91
C GLY A 57 -26.42 15.94 2.68
N CYS A 58 -26.41 16.05 4.01
CA CYS A 58 -26.52 14.92 4.94
C CYS A 58 -27.98 14.68 5.30
N ASN A 59 -28.47 13.47 5.07
CA ASN A 59 -29.85 13.08 5.41
C ASN A 59 -29.96 12.78 6.91
N THR A 60 -30.71 13.60 7.65
CA THR A 60 -30.88 13.46 9.11
C THR A 60 -31.74 12.25 9.51
N ASP A 61 -32.63 11.78 8.64
CA ASP A 61 -33.46 10.59 8.90
C ASP A 61 -32.65 9.30 8.82
N LYS A 62 -31.59 9.30 8.00
CA LYS A 62 -30.70 8.15 7.81
C LYS A 62 -29.49 8.17 8.73
N PHE A 63 -28.95 9.35 9.03
CA PHE A 63 -27.69 9.49 9.75
C PHE A 63 -27.82 10.44 10.94
N GLN A 64 -27.57 9.92 12.15
CA GLN A 64 -27.67 10.70 13.40
C GLN A 64 -26.48 11.63 13.65
N TRP A 65 -25.38 11.45 12.92
CA TRP A 65 -24.15 12.22 13.07
C TRP A 65 -24.10 13.48 12.20
N CYS A 66 -25.15 13.79 11.43
CA CYS A 66 -25.16 14.95 10.55
C CYS A 66 -24.96 16.28 11.31
N ASP A 67 -25.56 16.42 12.49
CA ASP A 67 -25.55 17.69 13.25
C ASP A 67 -24.24 17.97 13.96
N SER A 68 -23.41 16.95 14.19
CA SER A 68 -22.11 17.09 14.85
C SER A 68 -20.96 17.30 13.87
N LEU A 69 -21.26 17.38 12.56
CA LEU A 69 -20.25 17.42 11.51
C LEU A 69 -19.96 18.85 11.04
N SER A 70 -18.74 19.31 11.33
CA SER A 70 -18.21 20.57 10.81
C SER A 70 -17.85 20.48 9.32
N PRO A 71 -18.09 21.55 8.53
CA PRO A 71 -17.81 21.57 7.11
C PRO A 71 -16.30 21.62 6.82
N VAL A 72 -15.89 21.01 5.70
CA VAL A 72 -14.50 21.00 5.21
C VAL A 72 -14.43 21.74 3.88
N ASN A 73 -13.37 22.54 3.68
CA ASN A 73 -13.16 23.23 2.42
C ASN A 73 -12.85 22.24 1.28
N VAL A 74 -13.75 22.18 0.30
CA VAL A 74 -13.70 21.25 -0.84
C VAL A 74 -12.44 21.45 -1.69
N TYR A 75 -12.01 22.69 -1.92
CA TYR A 75 -10.81 22.97 -2.72
C TYR A 75 -9.54 22.51 -2.00
N LEU A 76 -9.46 22.73 -0.68
CA LEU A 76 -8.35 22.26 0.12
C LEU A 76 -8.28 20.73 0.10
N TYR A 77 -9.43 20.07 0.26
CA TYR A 77 -9.52 18.61 0.22
C TYR A 77 -8.99 18.04 -1.10
N TYR A 78 -9.48 18.52 -2.25
CA TYR A 78 -9.04 18.00 -3.54
C TYR A 78 -7.57 18.31 -3.85
N ALA A 79 -7.10 19.53 -3.56
CA ALA A 79 -5.70 19.90 -3.77
C ALA A 79 -4.77 19.02 -2.92
N ALA A 80 -5.10 18.84 -1.64
CA ALA A 80 -4.37 17.99 -0.72
C ALA A 80 -4.37 16.52 -1.16
N TYR A 81 -5.50 16.02 -1.65
CA TYR A 81 -5.63 14.64 -2.09
C TYR A 81 -4.71 14.36 -3.28
N VAL A 82 -4.75 15.20 -4.31
CA VAL A 82 -3.91 15.01 -5.51
C VAL A 82 -2.42 15.13 -5.17
N LEU A 83 -2.04 16.16 -4.39
CA LEU A 83 -0.63 16.43 -4.10
C LEU A 83 -0.04 15.45 -3.08
N VAL A 84 -0.75 15.20 -1.98
CA VAL A 84 -0.20 14.42 -0.87
C VAL A 84 -0.42 12.93 -1.10
N ILE A 85 -1.65 12.48 -1.35
CA ILE A 85 -1.90 11.04 -1.58
C ILE A 85 -1.24 10.58 -2.88
N GLY A 86 -1.30 11.40 -3.93
CA GLY A 86 -0.69 11.10 -5.23
C GLY A 86 0.84 10.91 -5.18
N LEU A 87 1.54 11.58 -4.25
CA LEU A 87 2.99 11.45 -4.11
C LEU A 87 3.38 10.48 -2.98
N ALA A 88 2.73 10.56 -1.82
CA ALA A 88 3.08 9.78 -0.64
C ALA A 88 2.75 8.30 -0.82
N PHE A 89 1.60 7.95 -1.42
CA PHE A 89 1.17 6.56 -1.51
C PHE A 89 2.04 5.72 -2.46
N PRO A 90 2.39 6.17 -3.68
CA PRO A 90 3.32 5.44 -4.54
C PRO A 90 4.73 5.34 -3.93
N THR A 91 5.21 6.43 -3.33
CA THR A 91 6.53 6.49 -2.68
C THR A 91 6.61 5.49 -1.53
N LEU A 92 5.58 5.43 -0.68
CA LEU A 92 5.48 4.47 0.42
C LEU A 92 5.52 3.02 -0.08
N ASN A 93 4.73 2.69 -1.11
CA ASN A 93 4.67 1.32 -1.66
C ASN A 93 6.02 0.88 -2.26
N ILE A 94 6.68 1.74 -3.03
CA ILE A 94 7.99 1.45 -3.63
C ILE A 94 9.07 1.33 -2.56
N ALA A 95 9.11 2.26 -1.59
CA ALA A 95 10.09 2.25 -0.52
C ALA A 95 9.94 1.01 0.37
N MET A 96 8.70 0.64 0.71
CA MET A 96 8.40 -0.53 1.55
C MET A 96 8.84 -1.84 0.87
N THR A 97 8.42 -2.07 -0.37
CA THR A 97 8.76 -3.30 -1.12
C THR A 97 10.26 -3.44 -1.38
N THR A 98 10.93 -2.32 -1.67
CA THR A 98 12.40 -2.28 -1.85
C THR A 98 13.13 -2.56 -0.55
N LEU A 99 12.73 -1.91 0.56
CA LEU A 99 13.36 -2.11 1.86
C LEU A 99 13.20 -3.57 2.32
N PHE A 100 12.01 -4.14 2.17
CA PHE A 100 11.73 -5.53 2.52
C PHE A 100 12.66 -6.50 1.79
N SER A 101 12.84 -6.31 0.48
CA SER A 101 13.76 -7.11 -0.34
C SER A 101 15.22 -7.00 0.12
N LYS A 102 15.67 -5.79 0.50
CA LYS A 102 17.04 -5.55 0.99
C LYS A 102 17.30 -6.15 2.37
N ILE A 103 16.29 -6.27 3.22
CA ILE A 103 16.42 -6.87 4.56
C ILE A 103 16.53 -8.40 4.47
N ILE A 104 15.71 -9.04 3.64
CA ILE A 104 15.66 -10.52 3.55
C ILE A 104 16.86 -11.09 2.78
N GLY A 105 17.28 -10.42 1.70
CA GLY A 105 18.30 -10.92 0.79
C GLY A 105 17.79 -12.03 -0.16
N PRO A 106 18.68 -12.61 -0.99
CA PRO A 106 18.29 -13.41 -2.17
C PRO A 106 17.76 -14.82 -1.86
N ARG A 107 17.93 -15.33 -0.63
CA ARG A 107 17.68 -16.75 -0.34
C ARG A 107 16.19 -17.11 -0.37
N TRP A 108 15.29 -16.23 0.09
CA TRP A 108 13.84 -16.48 0.20
C TRP A 108 12.95 -15.26 -0.15
N GLN A 109 13.39 -14.44 -1.11
CA GLN A 109 12.70 -13.20 -1.47
C GLN A 109 11.27 -13.44 -1.98
N GLY A 110 11.06 -14.44 -2.83
CA GLY A 110 9.77 -14.70 -3.48
C GLY A 110 8.63 -15.06 -2.52
N THR A 111 8.85 -16.03 -1.61
CA THR A 111 7.80 -16.49 -0.68
C THR A 111 7.39 -15.39 0.30
N GLN A 112 8.37 -14.65 0.84
CA GLN A 112 8.13 -13.58 1.79
C GLN A 112 7.42 -12.40 1.14
N GLN A 113 7.79 -12.05 -0.09
CA GLN A 113 7.11 -11.00 -0.85
C GLN A 113 5.69 -11.43 -1.25
N GLY A 114 5.48 -12.72 -1.55
CA GLY A 114 4.16 -13.30 -1.74
C GLY A 114 3.28 -13.17 -0.50
N LEU A 115 3.81 -13.47 0.70
CA LEU A 115 3.06 -13.30 1.95
C LEU A 115 2.67 -11.84 2.21
N LEU A 116 3.60 -10.90 1.96
CA LEU A 116 3.33 -9.47 2.05
C LEU A 116 2.18 -9.06 1.11
N GLN A 117 2.17 -9.59 -0.12
CA GLN A 117 1.13 -9.30 -1.10
C GLN A 117 -0.24 -9.89 -0.71
N VAL A 118 -0.27 -11.11 -0.17
CA VAL A 118 -1.51 -11.74 0.33
C VAL A 118 -2.09 -10.92 1.50
N ALA A 119 -1.26 -10.52 2.46
CA ALA A 119 -1.69 -9.66 3.55
C ALA A 119 -2.26 -8.33 3.04
N GLY A 120 -1.59 -7.70 2.08
CA GLY A 120 -2.10 -6.49 1.42
C GLY A 120 -3.37 -6.73 0.61
N GLY A 121 -3.58 -7.92 0.07
CA GLY A 121 -4.81 -8.31 -0.62
C GLY A 121 -5.99 -8.42 0.34
N ILE A 122 -5.80 -9.12 1.47
CA ILE A 122 -6.80 -9.23 2.54
C ILE A 122 -7.18 -7.86 3.07
N ALA A 123 -6.19 -7.00 3.34
CA ALA A 123 -6.44 -5.63 3.81
C ALA A 123 -7.30 -4.82 2.83
N ARG A 124 -7.12 -4.98 1.51
CA ARG A 124 -7.94 -4.29 0.49
C ARG A 124 -9.37 -4.82 0.39
N MET A 125 -9.62 -6.07 0.76
CA MET A 125 -10.98 -6.61 0.83
C MET A 125 -11.69 -6.16 2.12
N VAL A 126 -10.97 -6.21 3.24
CA VAL A 126 -11.53 -5.91 4.57
C VAL A 126 -11.70 -4.40 4.80
N GLY A 127 -10.79 -3.58 4.29
CA GLY A 127 -10.77 -2.13 4.51
C GLY A 127 -12.09 -1.43 4.16
N PRO A 128 -12.62 -1.57 2.94
CA PRO A 128 -13.87 -0.93 2.55
C PRO A 128 -15.07 -1.39 3.39
N ILE A 129 -15.11 -2.66 3.80
CA ILE A 129 -16.20 -3.20 4.62
C ILE A 129 -16.17 -2.57 6.01
N LEU A 130 -15.01 -2.53 6.66
CA LEU A 130 -14.85 -1.91 7.97
C LEU A 130 -15.16 -0.42 7.95
N ILE A 131 -14.63 0.32 6.97
CA ILE A 131 -14.86 1.76 6.83
C ILE A 131 -16.33 2.04 6.58
N SER A 132 -17.01 1.25 5.74
CA SER A 132 -18.44 1.44 5.45
C SER A 132 -19.32 1.27 6.69
N ILE A 133 -19.08 0.22 7.49
CA ILE A 133 -19.81 -0.01 8.75
C ILE A 133 -19.55 1.14 9.74
N LEU A 134 -18.29 1.56 9.86
CA LEU A 134 -17.90 2.63 10.77
C LEU A 134 -18.52 3.98 10.35
N TYR A 135 -18.49 4.29 9.06
CA TYR A 135 -19.05 5.51 8.49
C TYR A 135 -20.57 5.58 8.67
N THR A 136 -21.27 4.49 8.39
CA THR A 136 -22.74 4.45 8.53
C THR A 136 -23.18 4.61 9.98
N SER A 137 -22.44 4.05 10.93
CA SER A 137 -22.83 4.04 12.34
C SER A 137 -22.36 5.27 13.12
N TYR A 138 -21.10 5.70 12.93
CA TYR A 138 -20.46 6.75 13.73
C TYR A 138 -20.06 7.99 12.93
N GLY A 139 -20.25 7.95 11.60
CA GLY A 139 -19.94 9.06 10.72
C GLY A 139 -18.47 9.15 10.31
N PRO A 140 -18.13 10.19 9.51
CA PRO A 140 -16.80 10.39 8.94
C PRO A 140 -15.71 10.68 9.97
N THR A 141 -16.05 11.37 11.07
CA THR A 141 -15.08 11.77 12.11
C THR A 141 -14.41 10.56 12.75
N MET A 142 -15.19 9.51 13.03
CA MET A 142 -14.68 8.26 13.58
C MET A 142 -13.82 7.49 12.56
N ALA A 143 -14.23 7.47 11.29
CA ALA A 143 -13.44 6.84 10.22
C ALA A 143 -12.06 7.50 10.06
N TRP A 144 -12.00 8.84 10.07
CA TRP A 144 -10.74 9.57 10.01
C TRP A 144 -9.86 9.31 11.24
N ASN A 145 -10.45 9.28 12.44
CA ASN A 145 -9.72 8.98 13.68
C ASN A 145 -9.11 7.57 13.65
N MET A 146 -9.84 6.58 13.13
CA MET A 146 -9.35 5.21 12.97
C MET A 146 -8.15 5.14 12.01
N GLU A 147 -8.22 5.82 10.86
CA GLU A 147 -7.10 5.89 9.90
C GLU A 147 -5.86 6.56 10.53
N ILE A 148 -6.04 7.70 11.20
CA ILE A 148 -4.95 8.38 11.92
C ILE A 148 -4.34 7.46 12.97
N ALA A 149 -5.14 6.71 13.71
CA ALA A 149 -4.67 5.77 14.72
C ALA A 149 -3.84 4.62 14.09
N VAL A 150 -4.31 4.03 12.99
CA VAL A 150 -3.60 2.94 12.29
C VAL A 150 -2.27 3.43 11.71
N ILE A 151 -2.25 4.59 11.07
CA ILE A 151 -1.02 5.15 10.49
C ILE A 151 -0.03 5.53 11.59
N THR A 152 -0.51 6.13 12.68
CA THR A 152 0.32 6.50 13.83
C THR A 152 0.90 5.26 14.52
N PHE A 153 0.10 4.23 14.71
CA PHE A 153 0.57 2.95 15.24
C PHE A 153 1.61 2.29 14.32
N THR A 154 1.41 2.35 13.01
CA THR A 154 2.37 1.85 12.02
C THR A 154 3.68 2.63 12.08
N LEU A 155 3.61 3.95 12.20
CA LEU A 155 4.77 4.82 12.34
C LEU A 155 5.53 4.55 13.65
N PHE A 156 4.80 4.33 14.75
CA PHE A 156 5.37 3.95 16.04
C PHE A 156 6.13 2.61 15.94
N LEU A 157 5.52 1.57 15.34
CA LEU A 157 6.20 0.29 15.11
C LEU A 157 7.47 0.48 14.26
N TRP A 158 7.42 1.36 13.26
CA TRP A 158 8.57 1.71 12.44
C TRP A 158 9.72 2.32 13.25
N PHE A 159 9.42 3.21 14.20
CA PHE A 159 10.43 3.78 15.10
C PHE A 159 11.02 2.71 16.03
N VAL A 160 10.19 1.86 16.64
CA VAL A 160 10.66 0.78 17.53
C VAL A 160 11.59 -0.19 16.80
N PHE A 161 11.27 -0.55 15.55
CA PHE A 161 12.08 -1.47 14.76
C PHE A 161 13.14 -0.77 13.90
N TYR A 162 13.32 0.54 14.01
CA TYR A 162 14.21 1.33 13.16
C TYR A 162 15.66 0.80 13.16
N HIS A 163 16.15 0.41 14.33
CA HIS A 163 17.50 -0.14 14.49
C HIS A 163 17.63 -1.57 13.96
N ARG A 164 16.53 -2.35 13.89
CA ARG A 164 16.54 -3.74 13.43
C ARG A 164 16.52 -3.86 11.90
N MET A 165 16.03 -2.84 11.19
CA MET A 165 15.88 -2.82 9.73
C MET A 165 17.20 -2.62 8.96
N VAL A 166 18.31 -3.24 9.40
CA VAL A 166 19.62 -3.17 8.72
C VAL A 166 19.58 -3.98 7.42
N PRO A 167 19.86 -3.35 6.26
CA PRO A 167 19.94 -4.09 5.01
C PRO A 167 21.04 -5.14 5.12
N LEU A 168 20.75 -6.35 4.65
CA LEU A 168 21.76 -7.40 4.61
C LEU A 168 22.87 -6.90 3.67
N LYS A 169 24.11 -6.79 4.17
CA LYS A 169 25.28 -6.58 3.34
C LYS A 169 25.49 -7.86 2.52
N SER A 170 24.71 -8.04 1.46
CA SER A 170 24.86 -9.21 0.60
C SER A 170 26.24 -9.08 -0.05
N SER A 171 27.08 -10.09 0.17
CA SER A 171 28.34 -10.24 -0.56
C SER A 171 28.04 -10.70 -1.99
N ALA A 172 27.15 -10.00 -2.71
CA ALA A 172 26.95 -10.19 -4.15
C ALA A 172 28.25 -9.88 -4.92
N ARG A 173 29.15 -9.10 -4.29
CA ARG A 173 30.52 -8.89 -4.75
C ARG A 173 31.35 -10.19 -4.78
N ALA A 174 31.05 -11.19 -3.94
CA ALA A 174 31.73 -12.49 -4.01
C ALA A 174 31.26 -13.32 -5.22
N PHE A 175 29.97 -13.31 -5.57
CA PHE A 175 29.46 -14.01 -6.76
C PHE A 175 29.96 -13.36 -8.05
N PHE A 176 29.97 -12.02 -8.13
CA PHE A 176 30.54 -11.31 -9.26
C PHE A 176 32.07 -11.46 -9.37
N ASN A 177 32.80 -11.50 -8.25
CA ASN A 177 34.25 -11.78 -8.27
C ASN A 177 34.58 -13.23 -8.68
N ILE A 178 33.68 -14.19 -8.44
CA ILE A 178 33.81 -15.56 -8.99
C ILE A 178 33.53 -15.56 -10.51
N THR A 179 32.67 -14.66 -10.98
CA THR A 179 32.29 -14.56 -12.40
C THR A 179 33.28 -13.72 -13.22
N SER A 180 34.02 -12.80 -12.60
CA SER A 180 35.07 -12.00 -13.23
C SER A 180 36.48 -12.60 -13.08
N ALA A 181 36.63 -13.72 -12.37
CA ALA A 181 37.89 -14.45 -12.36
C ALA A 181 38.08 -15.13 -13.73
N PRO A 182 39.26 -14.98 -14.37
CA PRO A 182 39.52 -15.62 -15.66
C PRO A 182 39.26 -17.13 -15.58
N THR A 183 38.62 -17.63 -16.63
CA THR A 183 37.99 -18.96 -16.84
C THR A 183 38.86 -20.18 -16.51
N THR A 184 40.12 -20.00 -16.16
CA THR A 184 41.09 -21.08 -15.89
C THR A 184 41.03 -21.63 -14.46
N LEU A 185 40.57 -20.86 -13.46
CA LEU A 185 40.48 -21.35 -12.07
C LEU A 185 39.15 -22.06 -11.75
N THR A 186 38.07 -21.70 -12.43
CA THR A 186 36.73 -22.27 -12.21
C THR A 186 36.66 -23.76 -12.57
N GLN A 187 37.47 -24.20 -13.53
CA GLN A 187 37.51 -25.61 -13.95
C GLN A 187 38.20 -26.51 -12.90
N ARG A 188 39.18 -25.99 -12.14
CA ARG A 188 39.83 -26.73 -11.04
C ARG A 188 38.91 -26.85 -9.83
N ALA A 189 38.17 -25.80 -9.48
CA ALA A 189 37.20 -25.84 -8.37
C ALA A 189 36.01 -26.77 -8.65
N PHE A 190 35.50 -26.79 -9.89
CA PHE A 190 34.45 -27.74 -10.29
C PHE A 190 34.93 -29.20 -10.35
N ARG A 191 36.23 -29.44 -10.57
CA ARG A 191 36.83 -30.79 -10.49
C ARG A 191 36.91 -31.30 -9.06
N GLN A 192 37.18 -30.43 -8.09
CA GLN A 192 37.24 -30.82 -6.67
C GLN A 192 35.85 -31.05 -6.05
N SER A 193 34.81 -30.32 -6.49
CA SER A 193 33.44 -30.52 -5.99
C SER A 193 32.80 -31.85 -6.39
N LYS A 194 33.31 -32.56 -7.41
CA LYS A 194 32.75 -33.85 -7.85
C LYS A 194 33.25 -35.07 -7.05
N ALA A 195 34.04 -34.86 -5.98
CA ALA A 195 34.63 -35.93 -5.17
C ALA A 195 33.97 -36.11 -3.78
N GLN A 196 32.64 -35.96 -3.66
CA GLN A 196 31.90 -36.36 -2.47
C GLN A 196 30.72 -37.28 -2.87
N PRO A 197 30.67 -38.53 -2.37
CA PRO A 197 29.63 -39.48 -2.76
C PRO A 197 28.38 -39.43 -1.87
N LYS A 198 27.23 -39.47 -2.56
CA LYS A 198 25.93 -40.13 -2.27
C LYS A 198 25.06 -39.79 -1.04
N SER A 199 23.76 -39.80 -1.36
CA SER A 199 22.54 -40.02 -0.56
C SER A 199 21.86 -38.73 -0.08
N ASP A 200 20.62 -38.38 -0.44
CA ASP A 200 19.45 -39.23 -0.66
C ASP A 200 18.60 -38.85 -1.90
N LYS A 201 18.07 -39.90 -2.53
CA LYS A 201 16.90 -39.85 -3.41
C LYS A 201 15.65 -39.86 -2.51
N ILE A 202 14.83 -38.82 -2.56
CA ILE A 202 13.40 -38.68 -2.20
C ILE A 202 13.21 -37.15 -2.22
N THR A 203 12.79 -36.49 -3.31
CA THR A 203 11.42 -36.40 -3.79
C THR A 203 11.47 -35.67 -5.15
N LYS A 204 11.60 -36.40 -6.25
CA LYS A 204 11.32 -35.89 -7.60
C LYS A 204 10.07 -36.59 -8.11
N LYS A 205 8.90 -36.15 -7.65
CA LYS A 205 7.58 -36.47 -8.22
C LYS A 205 6.52 -35.56 -7.57
N SER A 206 6.62 -34.24 -7.80
CA SER A 206 5.47 -33.32 -7.73
C SER A 206 5.88 -31.90 -8.17
N PHE A 207 6.44 -31.76 -9.38
CA PHE A 207 6.82 -30.44 -9.92
C PHE A 207 6.75 -30.43 -11.46
N LEU A 208 5.66 -31.00 -11.99
CA LEU A 208 5.35 -30.98 -13.44
C LEU A 208 3.88 -30.66 -13.75
N LEU A 209 3.17 -30.04 -12.81
CA LEU A 209 1.85 -29.47 -13.07
C LEU A 209 1.80 -28.08 -12.42
N THR A 210 1.47 -27.07 -13.22
CA THR A 210 1.39 -25.62 -12.92
C THR A 210 2.64 -24.77 -13.21
N TRP A 211 2.90 -24.58 -14.50
CA TRP A 211 3.50 -23.35 -15.04
C TRP A 211 2.49 -22.70 -16.00
N PRO A 212 2.53 -21.37 -16.20
CA PRO A 212 1.40 -20.49 -15.91
C PRO A 212 0.68 -19.98 -17.16
N ILE A 213 -0.63 -19.79 -17.02
CA ILE A 213 -1.45 -18.86 -17.80
C ILE A 213 -0.99 -17.45 -17.42
N PHE A 214 -0.23 -16.75 -18.27
CA PHE A 214 -0.30 -15.29 -18.49
C PHE A 214 0.85 -14.79 -19.41
N ILE A 215 0.83 -15.11 -20.71
CA ILE A 215 1.43 -14.25 -21.76
C ILE A 215 0.59 -14.44 -23.02
N GLN A 216 -0.42 -13.61 -23.24
CA GLN A 216 -0.97 -13.35 -24.58
C GLN A 216 -1.90 -12.12 -24.56
N HIS A 217 -1.38 -10.90 -24.39
CA HIS A 217 -2.07 -9.72 -24.92
C HIS A 217 -1.15 -8.50 -25.09
N SER A 218 -0.28 -8.52 -26.10
CA SER A 218 0.19 -7.28 -26.75
C SER A 218 0.97 -7.65 -28.01
N SER A 219 0.27 -7.76 -29.15
CA SER A 219 0.75 -7.37 -30.48
C SER A 219 -0.14 -7.98 -31.56
N SER A 220 -1.12 -7.23 -32.08
CA SER A 220 -1.40 -7.17 -33.53
C SER A 220 -2.56 -6.20 -33.80
N MET A 221 -2.24 -4.92 -33.98
CA MET A 221 -3.00 -4.03 -34.87
C MET A 221 -2.00 -3.36 -35.82
N LYS A 222 -1.83 -3.98 -36.98
CA LYS A 222 -1.44 -3.39 -38.27
C LYS A 222 -2.49 -3.98 -39.23
N GLY A 223 -3.36 -3.20 -39.87
CA GLY A 223 -3.02 -2.25 -40.92
C GLY A 223 -3.17 -2.94 -42.28
N THR A 224 -4.08 -2.40 -43.11
CA THR A 224 -4.23 -2.57 -44.57
C THR A 224 -4.55 -3.95 -45.16
N ARG A 225 -5.80 -4.13 -45.60
CA ARG A 225 -6.21 -4.04 -47.02
C ARG A 225 -7.70 -3.76 -47.12
#